data_AF-A0A257LDB8-F1
#
_entry.id   AF-A0A257LDB8-F1
#
_cell.length_a   1.000
_cell.length_b   1.000
_cell.length_c   1.000
_cell.angle_alpha   90.00
_cell.angle_beta   90.00
_cell.angle_gamma   90.00
#
_symmetry.space_group_name_H-M   'P 1'
#
loop_
_entity.id
_entity.type
_entity.pdbx_description
1 polymer ?
#
loop_
_entity_poly.entity_id
_entity_poly.type
_entity_poly.pdbx_seq_one_letter_code
_entity_poly.pdbx_strand_id
1 'polypeptide(L)'
;MKKSIVYIIALSFVLGSCAKKSMSDFDILKEKIASKGASSGKTIKYVCDGVTSLPTGFQCLANSGGAKNPFRFTETKVLGTWYSSSYDVCITYKSDGTGVARFKGGIGFPASSTNIKWGIWVNSTGKEINASANHWYIMHQGIGDPQIELMSYNYSSGAPGESFGFVKQSCPF
;
A
#
# COMPACT_ATOMS: atom_id res chain seq x y z
N MET A 1 -53.41 -7.16 42.44
CA MET A 1 -53.00 -8.54 42.81
C MET A 1 -51.80 -8.94 41.96
N LYS A 2 -50.81 -9.58 42.62
CA LYS A 2 -49.58 -10.25 42.12
C LYS A 2 -48.49 -9.38 41.46
N LYS A 3 -47.52 -9.01 42.32
CA LYS A 3 -46.12 -8.69 42.01
C LYS A 3 -45.39 -9.98 41.61
N SER A 4 -44.47 -9.89 40.65
CA SER A 4 -43.44 -10.93 40.44
C SER A 4 -42.07 -10.27 40.42
N ILE A 5 -41.36 -10.49 41.52
CA ILE A 5 -39.91 -10.33 41.72
C ILE A 5 -39.33 -11.72 41.42
N VAL A 6 -38.28 -11.82 40.60
CA VAL A 6 -37.45 -13.03 40.52
C VAL A 6 -35.99 -12.66 40.65
N TYR A 7 -35.33 -13.46 41.48
CA TYR A 7 -34.04 -13.26 42.11
C TYR A 7 -32.84 -13.54 41.22
N ILE A 8 -31.75 -12.87 41.61
CA ILE A 8 -30.36 -13.01 41.18
C ILE A 8 -29.85 -14.44 41.42
N ILE A 9 -29.15 -15.01 40.42
CA ILE A 9 -28.14 -16.05 40.67
C ILE A 9 -26.80 -15.48 40.21
N ALA A 10 -25.98 -15.12 41.19
CA ALA A 10 -24.56 -14.90 41.02
C ALA A 10 -23.88 -16.27 40.94
N LEU A 11 -23.11 -16.51 39.87
CA LEU A 11 -22.18 -17.63 39.82
C LEU A 11 -20.77 -17.05 39.66
N SER A 12 -20.11 -16.89 40.81
CA SER A 12 -18.68 -16.63 40.89
C SER A 12 -17.93 -17.93 40.61
N PHE A 13 -17.05 -17.94 39.61
CA PHE A 13 -15.94 -18.88 39.55
C PHE A 13 -14.62 -18.13 39.57
N VAL A 14 -13.77 -18.60 40.47
CA VAL A 14 -12.50 -18.02 40.90
C VAL A 14 -11.36 -18.86 40.28
N LEU A 15 -10.39 -18.14 39.71
CA LEU A 15 -8.98 -18.49 39.45
C LEU A 15 -8.63 -19.58 38.42
N GLY A 16 -7.68 -19.23 37.54
CA GLY A 16 -6.91 -20.18 36.75
C GLY A 16 -6.20 -19.56 35.55
N SER A 17 -5.10 -18.85 35.79
CA SER A 17 -4.13 -18.47 34.74
C SER A 17 -3.65 -19.71 33.97
N CYS A 18 -3.68 -19.67 32.64
CA CYS A 18 -2.62 -20.16 31.76
C CYS A 18 -2.91 -19.83 30.29
N ALA A 19 -1.91 -19.26 29.64
CA ALA A 19 -1.87 -18.85 28.25
C ALA A 19 -2.19 -19.95 27.23
N LYS A 20 -2.76 -19.56 26.09
CA LYS A 20 -2.42 -20.11 24.75
C LYS A 20 -2.91 -19.17 23.63
N LYS A 21 -2.04 -18.19 23.35
CA LYS A 21 -1.54 -17.76 22.02
C LYS A 21 -2.53 -17.80 20.84
N SER A 22 -3.15 -16.65 20.56
CA SER A 22 -3.64 -16.27 19.23
C SER A 22 -2.78 -15.10 18.73
N MET A 23 -1.57 -15.42 18.27
CA MET A 23 -0.71 -14.48 17.53
C MET A 23 -0.98 -14.71 16.04
N SER A 24 -1.73 -13.81 15.40
CA SER A 24 -1.86 -13.74 13.94
C SER A 24 -1.17 -12.46 13.46
N ASP A 25 0.09 -12.59 13.07
CA ASP A 25 0.87 -11.81 12.10
C ASP A 25 0.99 -10.27 12.20
N PHE A 26 0.22 -9.58 13.03
CA PHE A 26 0.33 -8.13 13.25
C PHE A 26 1.39 -7.74 14.30
N ASP A 27 1.80 -8.67 15.17
CA ASP A 27 2.78 -8.39 16.24
C ASP A 27 4.25 -8.61 15.84
N ILE A 28 4.52 -9.16 14.64
CA ILE A 28 5.89 -9.24 14.09
C ILE A 28 6.44 -7.81 13.81
N LEU A 29 5.58 -6.80 13.79
CA LEU A 29 5.92 -5.40 13.52
C LEU A 29 6.46 -4.60 14.72
N LYS A 30 6.55 -5.17 15.93
CA LYS A 30 7.02 -4.39 17.11
C LYS A 30 8.40 -4.76 17.66
N GLU A 31 9.05 -5.85 17.28
CA GLU A 31 10.18 -6.36 18.08
C GLU A 31 11.39 -6.90 17.30
N LYS A 32 11.87 -6.19 16.26
CA LYS A 32 13.16 -6.55 15.64
C LYS A 32 14.12 -5.42 15.30
N ILE A 33 14.05 -4.28 16.02
CA ILE A 33 15.12 -3.28 16.01
C ILE A 33 15.31 -2.72 17.43
N ALA A 34 15.62 -3.60 18.38
CA ALA A 34 16.40 -3.21 19.55
C ALA A 34 17.80 -3.82 19.39
N SER A 35 18.82 -2.95 19.37
CA SER A 35 20.26 -3.24 19.28
C SER A 35 20.75 -3.62 17.86
N LYS A 36 21.84 -3.06 17.31
CA LYS A 36 23.08 -2.53 17.91
C LYS A 36 23.70 -1.42 17.04
N GLY A 37 24.16 -0.35 17.70
CA GLY A 37 25.35 0.45 17.35
C GLY A 37 25.40 1.21 16.01
N ALA A 38 25.51 2.55 16.14
CA ALA A 38 26.28 3.47 15.28
C ALA A 38 25.49 4.67 14.67
N SER A 39 26.01 5.85 15.01
CA SER A 39 25.77 7.20 14.50
C SER A 39 24.46 7.88 14.90
N SER A 40 24.62 9.01 15.59
CA SER A 40 23.60 10.01 15.92
C SER A 40 23.15 10.80 14.67
N GLY A 41 22.68 10.10 13.65
CA GLY A 41 21.87 10.69 12.59
C GLY A 41 20.41 10.70 13.04
N LYS A 42 19.74 11.86 13.01
CA LYS A 42 18.28 11.92 13.20
C LYS A 42 17.64 10.90 12.27
N THR A 43 17.08 9.82 12.83
CA THR A 43 16.31 8.86 12.03
C THR A 43 15.05 9.60 11.59
N ILE A 44 14.98 9.98 10.31
CA ILE A 44 13.77 10.57 9.75
C ILE A 44 12.72 9.47 9.74
N LYS A 45 11.70 9.63 10.60
CA LYS A 45 10.56 8.73 10.64
C LYS A 45 9.58 9.15 9.55
N TYR A 46 9.40 8.30 8.55
CA TYR A 46 8.39 8.49 7.51
C TYR A 46 7.04 8.08 8.08
N VAL A 47 6.24 9.05 8.51
CA VAL A 47 4.86 8.88 8.99
C VAL A 47 3.98 9.93 8.34
N CYS A 48 2.72 9.58 8.09
CA CYS A 48 1.77 10.49 7.42
C CYS A 48 0.91 11.29 8.39
N ASP A 49 0.75 10.81 9.62
CA ASP A 49 0.01 11.52 10.65
C ASP A 49 0.89 12.59 11.29
N GLY A 50 0.38 13.83 11.31
CA GLY A 50 1.03 14.97 11.99
C GLY A 50 2.30 15.51 11.31
N VAL A 51 2.65 15.04 10.11
CA VAL A 51 3.80 15.55 9.35
C VAL A 51 3.35 16.57 8.31
N THR A 52 3.89 17.78 8.37
CA THR A 52 3.57 18.88 7.45
C THR A 52 4.30 18.77 6.10
N SER A 53 5.45 18.08 6.06
CA SER A 53 6.19 17.83 4.82
C SER A 53 7.05 16.56 4.92
N LEU A 54 6.91 15.67 3.94
CA LEU A 54 7.85 14.56 3.75
C LEU A 54 9.09 15.03 2.97
N PRO A 55 10.23 14.32 3.07
CA PRO A 55 11.38 14.58 2.22
C PRO A 55 11.03 14.51 0.74
N THR A 56 11.79 15.24 -0.10
CA THR A 56 11.65 15.18 -1.56
C THR A 56 11.72 13.73 -2.04
N GLY A 57 10.77 13.37 -2.91
CA GLY A 57 10.65 12.01 -3.42
C GLY A 57 9.73 11.09 -2.62
N PHE A 58 9.13 11.60 -1.54
CA PHE A 58 8.16 10.88 -0.72
C PHE A 58 6.83 11.62 -0.65
N GLN A 59 5.74 10.86 -0.58
CA GLN A 59 4.41 11.39 -0.37
C GLN A 59 3.55 10.45 0.47
N CYS A 60 2.47 11.01 1.02
CA CYS A 60 1.46 10.24 1.73
C CYS A 60 0.32 9.92 0.79
N LEU A 61 0.04 8.63 0.60
CA LEU A 61 -1.10 8.17 -0.17
C LEU A 61 -2.10 7.48 0.74
N ALA A 62 -3.38 7.81 0.55
CA ALA A 62 -4.49 7.10 1.18
C ALA A 62 -4.91 5.94 0.28
N ASN A 63 -5.15 4.77 0.89
CA ASN A 63 -5.87 3.69 0.21
C ASN A 63 -7.39 3.93 0.23
N SER A 64 -8.18 3.04 -0.38
CA SER A 64 -9.64 3.03 -0.36
C SER A 64 -10.24 2.98 1.05
N GLY A 65 -9.48 2.46 2.02
CA GLY A 65 -9.81 2.50 3.45
C GLY A 65 -9.51 3.83 4.15
N GLY A 66 -8.97 4.83 3.45
CA GLY A 66 -8.65 6.16 3.97
C GLY A 66 -7.35 6.25 4.78
N ALA A 67 -6.69 5.12 5.06
CA ALA A 67 -5.44 5.10 5.82
C ALA A 67 -4.29 5.63 4.97
N LYS A 68 -3.58 6.65 5.48
CA LYS A 68 -2.43 7.25 4.80
C LYS A 68 -1.14 6.57 5.19
N ASN A 69 -0.39 6.11 4.19
CA ASN A 69 0.93 5.51 4.37
C ASN A 69 2.00 6.27 3.58
N PRO A 70 3.28 6.22 4.00
CA PRO A 70 4.36 6.85 3.25
C PRO A 70 4.72 6.01 2.01
N PHE A 71 4.96 6.69 0.90
CA PHE A 71 5.36 6.08 -0.37
C PHE A 71 6.50 6.88 -1.00
N ARG A 72 7.39 6.19 -1.72
CA ARG A 72 8.49 6.78 -2.51
C ARG A 72 8.12 6.79 -3.99
N PHE A 73 8.34 7.91 -4.70
CA PHE A 73 7.98 8.04 -6.12
C PHE A 73 9.17 8.34 -7.04
N THR A 74 10.41 8.27 -6.54
CA THR A 74 11.62 8.56 -7.31
C THR A 74 12.21 7.34 -8.00
N GLU A 75 11.47 6.23 -8.09
CA GLU A 75 12.00 4.99 -8.67
C GLU A 75 12.01 5.04 -10.19
N THR A 76 13.19 5.31 -10.76
CA THR A 76 13.40 5.48 -12.20
C THR A 76 12.97 4.27 -13.03
N LYS A 77 13.05 3.05 -12.48
CA LYS A 77 12.62 1.84 -13.20
C LYS A 77 11.12 1.82 -13.44
N VAL A 78 10.33 2.41 -12.53
CA VAL A 78 8.87 2.50 -12.62
C VAL A 78 8.42 3.61 -13.59
N LEU A 79 9.20 4.67 -13.77
CA LEU A 79 8.80 5.80 -14.62
C LEU A 79 8.49 5.40 -16.07
N GLY A 80 7.51 6.05 -16.68
CA GLY A 80 7.05 5.80 -18.05
C GLY A 80 5.65 5.22 -18.12
N THR A 81 5.29 4.73 -19.30
CA THR A 81 3.96 4.18 -19.60
C THR A 81 3.96 2.65 -19.53
N TRP A 82 2.92 2.12 -18.90
CA TRP A 82 2.68 0.70 -18.68
C TRP A 82 1.28 0.36 -19.17
N TYR A 83 1.14 -0.71 -19.93
CA TYR A 83 -0.13 -1.17 -20.45
C TYR A 83 -0.42 -2.58 -19.96
N SER A 84 -1.65 -2.82 -19.49
CA SER A 84 -2.17 -4.16 -19.29
C SER A 84 -3.25 -4.49 -20.30
N SER A 85 -3.04 -5.57 -21.04
CA SER A 85 -4.06 -6.14 -21.91
C SER A 85 -5.17 -6.85 -21.15
N SER A 86 -4.91 -7.30 -19.92
CA SER A 86 -5.90 -7.96 -19.08
C SER A 86 -6.95 -6.97 -18.55
N TYR A 87 -6.52 -5.74 -18.27
CA TYR A 87 -7.39 -4.68 -17.75
C TYR A 87 -7.70 -3.58 -18.76
N ASP A 88 -7.14 -3.68 -19.97
CA ASP A 88 -7.22 -2.67 -21.03
C ASP A 88 -6.94 -1.24 -20.51
N VAL A 89 -5.95 -1.15 -19.61
CA VAL A 89 -5.60 0.08 -18.89
C VAL A 89 -4.14 0.43 -19.11
N CYS A 90 -3.90 1.73 -19.18
CA CYS A 90 -2.62 2.32 -19.45
C CYS A 90 -2.26 3.29 -18.33
N ILE A 91 -1.17 3.05 -17.60
CA ILE A 91 -0.74 3.90 -16.49
C ILE A 91 0.58 4.56 -16.86
N THR A 92 0.65 5.88 -16.74
CA THR A 92 1.87 6.66 -16.94
C THR A 92 2.34 7.25 -15.62
N TYR A 93 3.55 6.91 -15.19
CA TYR A 93 4.18 7.43 -13.97
C TYR A 93 5.20 8.52 -14.28
N LYS A 94 5.08 9.65 -13.57
CA LYS A 94 6.00 10.79 -13.65
C LYS A 94 6.87 10.87 -12.40
N SER A 95 8.05 11.48 -12.54
CA SER A 95 9.05 11.64 -11.47
C SER A 95 8.63 12.60 -10.35
N ASP A 96 7.51 13.29 -10.49
CA ASP A 96 6.93 14.20 -9.49
C ASP A 96 5.91 13.51 -8.56
N GLY A 97 5.74 12.19 -8.68
CA GLY A 97 4.78 11.42 -7.88
C GLY A 97 3.35 11.48 -8.40
N THR A 98 3.13 12.10 -9.55
CA THR A 98 1.85 12.08 -10.27
C THR A 98 1.87 11.09 -11.42
N GLY A 99 0.69 10.76 -11.91
CA GLY A 99 0.51 9.92 -13.08
C GLY A 99 -0.85 10.10 -13.72
N VAL A 100 -1.08 9.35 -14.78
CA VAL A 100 -2.38 9.28 -15.46
C VAL A 100 -2.69 7.82 -15.74
N ALA A 101 -3.85 7.35 -15.30
CA ALA A 101 -4.43 6.08 -15.73
C ALA A 101 -5.44 6.36 -16.85
N ARG A 102 -5.33 5.64 -17.97
CA ARG A 102 -6.22 5.71 -19.13
C ARG A 102 -6.85 4.36 -19.34
N PHE A 103 -8.17 4.32 -19.42
CA PHE A 103 -8.96 3.12 -19.65
C PHE A 103 -9.44 3.14 -21.09
N LYS A 104 -9.22 2.03 -21.79
CA LYS A 104 -9.70 1.87 -23.16
C LYS A 104 -11.23 1.93 -23.18
N GLY A 105 -11.77 2.64 -24.15
CA GLY A 105 -13.21 2.64 -24.42
C GLY A 105 -13.64 1.33 -25.08
N GLY A 106 -14.90 0.96 -24.89
CA GLY A 106 -15.56 -0.17 -25.55
C GLY A 106 -16.89 0.23 -26.18
N ILE A 107 -17.60 -0.73 -26.75
CA ILE A 107 -18.96 -0.48 -27.27
C ILE A 107 -19.86 -0.06 -26.11
N GLY A 108 -20.36 1.18 -26.16
CA GLY A 108 -21.21 1.75 -25.10
C GLY A 108 -20.46 2.30 -23.88
N PHE A 109 -19.12 2.21 -23.83
CA PHE A 109 -18.31 2.72 -22.73
C PHE A 109 -17.24 3.66 -23.29
N PRO A 110 -17.32 4.98 -23.02
CA PRO A 110 -16.31 5.91 -23.50
C PRO A 110 -14.96 5.61 -22.86
N ALA A 111 -13.88 5.85 -23.61
CA ALA A 111 -12.54 5.89 -23.03
C ALA A 111 -12.50 6.94 -21.93
N SER A 112 -11.75 6.67 -20.87
CA SER A 112 -11.65 7.59 -19.74
C SER A 112 -10.22 7.72 -19.26
N SER A 113 -9.95 8.82 -18.57
CA SER A 113 -8.65 9.05 -17.93
C SER A 113 -8.84 9.66 -16.56
N THR A 114 -8.03 9.21 -15.60
CA THR A 114 -7.97 9.80 -14.27
C THR A 114 -6.53 10.17 -13.93
N ASN A 115 -6.36 11.34 -13.32
CA ASN A 115 -5.08 11.73 -12.74
C ASN A 115 -4.90 10.97 -11.43
N ILE A 116 -3.70 10.43 -11.23
CA ILE A 116 -3.38 9.63 -10.05
C ILE A 116 -2.18 10.21 -9.34
N LYS A 117 -2.08 9.93 -8.04
CA LYS A 117 -0.80 9.96 -7.33
C LYS A 117 -0.30 8.53 -7.18
N TRP A 118 1.02 8.34 -7.20
CA TRP A 118 1.59 7.00 -7.11
C TRP A 118 2.83 6.92 -6.23
N GLY A 119 3.17 5.73 -5.77
CA GLY A 119 4.46 5.49 -5.15
C GLY A 119 4.64 4.06 -4.68
N ILE A 120 5.89 3.70 -4.40
CA ILE A 120 6.30 2.42 -3.83
C ILE A 120 6.17 2.47 -2.32
N TRP A 121 5.53 1.46 -1.74
CA TRP A 121 5.31 1.41 -0.30
C TRP A 121 6.64 1.34 0.45
N VAL A 122 6.84 2.22 1.42
CA VAL A 122 8.01 2.21 2.30
C VAL A 122 7.60 2.04 3.76
N ASN A 123 8.52 1.48 4.55
CA ASN A 123 8.36 1.43 6.00
C ASN A 123 8.71 2.78 6.65
N SER A 124 8.64 2.85 7.98
CA SER A 124 8.93 4.05 8.76
C SER A 124 10.37 4.57 8.64
N THR A 125 11.30 3.78 8.11
CA THR A 125 12.69 4.18 7.84
C THR A 125 12.91 4.62 6.39
N GLY A 126 11.87 4.59 5.55
CA GLY A 126 11.96 4.92 4.12
C GLY A 126 12.48 3.77 3.25
N LYS A 127 12.68 2.59 3.84
CA LYS A 127 13.05 1.38 3.09
C LYS A 127 11.82 0.81 2.41
N GLU A 128 11.97 0.44 1.14
CA GLU A 128 10.92 -0.20 0.36
C GLU A 128 10.43 -1.49 1.02
N ILE A 129 9.11 -1.65 1.02
CA ILE A 129 8.45 -2.88 1.38
C ILE A 129 8.26 -3.67 0.10
N ASN A 130 9.00 -4.78 -0.01
CA ASN A 130 9.02 -5.62 -1.19
C ASN A 130 8.25 -6.92 -0.93
N ALA A 131 7.49 -7.40 -1.92
CA ALA A 131 6.88 -8.72 -1.84
C ALA A 131 7.92 -9.84 -2.01
N SER A 132 9.02 -9.55 -2.72
CA SER A 132 10.16 -10.43 -2.98
C SER A 132 11.38 -9.58 -3.40
N ALA A 133 12.56 -10.17 -3.58
CA ALA A 133 13.79 -9.43 -3.95
C ALA A 133 13.62 -8.47 -5.15
N ASN A 134 12.73 -8.81 -6.08
CA ASN A 134 12.45 -8.03 -7.28
C ASN A 134 11.00 -7.53 -7.37
N HIS A 135 10.19 -7.64 -6.31
CA HIS A 135 8.79 -7.19 -6.31
C HIS A 135 8.55 -5.95 -5.45
N TRP A 136 8.06 -4.87 -6.03
CA TRP A 136 7.63 -3.65 -5.32
C TRP A 136 6.11 -3.56 -5.22
N TYR A 137 5.58 -3.08 -4.11
CA TYR A 137 4.17 -2.68 -4.03
C TYR A 137 4.01 -1.22 -4.46
N ILE A 138 3.28 -0.97 -5.55
CA ILE A 138 2.93 0.34 -6.07
C ILE A 138 1.49 0.65 -5.71
N MET A 139 1.28 1.77 -5.04
CA MET A 139 -0.05 2.31 -4.71
C MET A 139 -0.43 3.40 -5.71
N HIS A 140 -1.70 3.45 -6.07
CA HIS A 140 -2.32 4.50 -6.87
C HIS A 140 -3.49 5.14 -6.13
N GLN A 141 -3.36 6.41 -5.78
CA GLN A 141 -4.47 7.17 -5.23
C GLN A 141 -5.22 7.91 -6.35
N GLY A 142 -6.56 7.87 -6.32
CA GLY A 142 -7.42 8.49 -7.34
C GLY A 142 -7.98 7.49 -8.37
N ILE A 143 -7.74 6.20 -8.16
CA ILE A 143 -8.36 5.11 -8.92
C ILE A 143 -9.54 4.55 -8.10
N GLY A 144 -10.70 4.39 -8.73
CA GLY A 144 -11.89 3.81 -8.09
C GLY A 144 -11.92 2.29 -8.09
N ASP A 145 -10.96 1.65 -8.76
CA ASP A 145 -10.80 0.19 -8.82
C ASP A 145 -9.74 -0.28 -7.80
N PRO A 146 -10.15 -0.99 -6.73
CA PRO A 146 -9.23 -1.45 -5.68
C PRO A 146 -8.22 -2.51 -6.18
N GLN A 147 -8.48 -3.18 -7.30
CA GLN A 147 -7.54 -4.14 -7.89
C GLN A 147 -6.34 -3.44 -8.53
N ILE A 148 -6.57 -2.24 -9.07
CA ILE A 148 -5.52 -1.41 -9.67
C ILE A 148 -4.87 -0.52 -8.60
N GLU A 149 -5.61 -0.16 -7.56
CA GLU A 149 -5.13 0.68 -6.46
C GLU A 149 -3.82 0.17 -5.84
N LEU A 150 -3.68 -1.15 -5.61
CA LEU A 150 -2.45 -1.74 -5.11
C LEU A 150 -1.95 -2.83 -6.07
N MET A 151 -0.85 -2.53 -6.75
CA MET A 151 -0.19 -3.48 -7.64
C MET A 151 1.18 -3.89 -7.11
N SER A 152 1.65 -5.06 -7.51
CA SER A 152 3.01 -5.56 -7.25
C SER A 152 3.78 -5.68 -8.56
N TYR A 153 5.01 -5.19 -8.59
CA TYR A 153 5.79 -4.98 -9.79
C TYR A 153 7.11 -5.75 -9.79
N ASN A 154 7.36 -6.60 -10.81
CA ASN A 154 8.58 -7.43 -10.91
C ASN A 154 9.64 -6.79 -11.81
N TYR A 155 10.82 -6.50 -11.26
CA TYR A 155 12.00 -6.11 -12.06
C TYR A 155 13.01 -7.26 -12.18
N SER A 156 12.64 -8.40 -12.77
CA SER A 156 13.68 -9.35 -13.18
C SER A 156 14.49 -8.78 -14.37
N SER A 157 15.79 -9.10 -14.41
CA SER A 157 16.88 -8.34 -15.05
C SER A 157 16.96 -8.41 -16.59
N GLY A 158 15.87 -8.16 -17.33
CA GLY A 158 15.99 -7.92 -18.78
C GLY A 158 14.82 -8.36 -19.67
N ALA A 159 13.82 -9.05 -19.14
CA ALA A 159 12.51 -9.14 -19.82
C ALA A 159 11.66 -7.95 -19.36
N PRO A 160 10.78 -7.36 -20.18
CA PRO A 160 9.83 -6.35 -19.73
C PRO A 160 8.93 -7.00 -18.66
N GLY A 161 9.34 -6.82 -17.40
CA GLY A 161 8.83 -7.58 -16.27
C GLY A 161 7.35 -7.30 -16.07
N GLU A 162 6.55 -8.35 -16.21
CA GLU A 162 5.12 -8.29 -15.98
C GLU A 162 4.85 -7.92 -14.52
N SER A 163 3.98 -6.94 -14.34
CA SER A 163 3.40 -6.58 -13.05
C SER A 163 1.90 -6.79 -13.17
N PHE A 164 1.34 -7.89 -12.65
CA PHE A 164 -0.09 -8.18 -12.81
C PHE A 164 -0.60 -7.97 -14.27
N GLY A 165 0.17 -8.42 -15.26
CA GLY A 165 -0.16 -8.26 -16.68
C GLY A 165 0.13 -6.88 -17.27
N PHE A 166 0.85 -5.99 -16.59
CA PHE A 166 1.34 -4.73 -17.16
C PHE A 166 2.73 -4.86 -17.78
N VAL A 167 2.89 -4.31 -18.98
CA VAL A 167 4.13 -4.29 -19.77
C VAL A 167 4.50 -2.84 -20.07
N LYS A 168 5.79 -2.51 -19.96
CA LYS A 168 6.29 -1.17 -20.28
C LYS A 168 6.26 -0.93 -21.78
N GLN A 169 5.30 -0.13 -22.25
CA GLN A 169 5.13 0.20 -23.67
C GLN A 169 4.22 1.42 -23.85
N SER A 170 4.13 1.92 -25.08
CA SER A 170 3.13 2.93 -25.45
C SER A 170 1.70 2.38 -25.31
N CYS A 171 0.73 3.26 -25.03
CA CYS A 171 -0.67 2.88 -25.05
C CYS A 171 -1.10 2.50 -26.47
N PRO A 172 -1.72 1.34 -26.69
CA PRO A 172 -2.15 0.91 -28.02
C PRO A 172 -3.46 1.57 -28.48
N PHE A 173 -3.94 2.60 -27.78
CA PHE A 173 -5.19 3.31 -28.04
C PHE A 173 -5.09 4.78 -27.61
#